data_AF-A0A6P3RYI2-F1
#
_entry.id   AF-A0A6P3RYI2-F1
#
_cell.length_a   1.000
_cell.length_b   1.000
_cell.length_c   1.000
_cell.angle_alpha   90.00
_cell.angle_beta   90.00
_cell.angle_gamma   90.00
#
_symmetry.space_group_name_H-M   'P 1'
#
loop_
_entity.id
_entity.type
_entity.pdbx_description
1 polymer ?
#
loop_
_entity_poly.entity_id
_entity_poly.type
_entity_poly.pdbx_seq_one_letter_code
_entity_poly.pdbx_strand_id
1 'polypeptide(L)'
;MRSLGVAVGGDENAHYAVQARLSRSVTRKRKREGSVPPPSVARSRSCSRTPRDVSGLRDAKMVRKTKTMMKKAQKQMNRSGRKGEADRHVFDMKPKHLLSGKRKAGKKDRR
;
A
#
# COMPACT_ATOMS: atom_id res chain seq x y z
N MET A 1 18.11 -63.34 -1.33
CA MET A 1 18.99 -63.17 -2.51
C MET A 1 20.34 -62.51 -2.13
N ARG A 2 21.07 -63.06 -1.13
CA ARG A 2 22.50 -62.74 -0.90
C ARG A 2 23.41 -63.96 -1.07
N SER A 3 22.83 -65.14 -1.25
CA SER A 3 23.52 -66.41 -1.54
C SER A 3 23.70 -66.69 -3.04
N LEU A 4 23.35 -65.76 -3.93
CA LEU A 4 23.47 -65.90 -5.39
C LEU A 4 24.32 -64.80 -6.05
N GLY A 5 25.21 -64.15 -5.29
CA GLY A 5 26.22 -63.25 -5.87
C GLY A 5 25.67 -62.02 -6.63
N VAL A 6 24.57 -61.42 -6.17
CA VAL A 6 24.09 -60.15 -6.73
C VAL A 6 24.81 -58.99 -6.04
N ALA A 7 25.63 -58.26 -6.79
CA ALA A 7 26.29 -57.04 -6.32
C ALA A 7 25.25 -55.97 -5.99
N VAL A 8 25.28 -55.45 -4.76
CA VAL A 8 24.46 -54.30 -4.35
C VAL A 8 25.22 -53.04 -4.81
N GLY A 9 25.09 -52.73 -6.10
CA GLY A 9 25.73 -51.57 -6.72
C GLY A 9 24.67 -50.64 -7.31
N GLY A 10 24.67 -49.38 -6.87
CA GLY A 10 23.83 -48.32 -7.44
C GLY A 10 22.48 -48.16 -6.74
N ASP A 11 22.50 -47.74 -5.47
CA ASP A 11 21.30 -47.63 -4.63
C ASP A 11 20.46 -46.36 -4.88
N GLU A 12 20.43 -45.86 -6.12
CA GLU A 12 19.61 -44.70 -6.50
C GLU A 12 18.11 -45.03 -6.53
N ASN A 13 17.75 -46.31 -6.68
CA ASN A 13 16.36 -46.82 -6.72
C ASN A 13 15.96 -47.62 -5.47
N ALA A 14 16.75 -47.58 -4.40
CA ALA A 14 16.42 -48.29 -3.18
C ALA A 14 15.27 -47.62 -2.41
N HIS A 15 14.41 -48.40 -1.76
CA HIS A 15 13.25 -47.89 -0.99
C HIS A 15 13.65 -46.84 0.08
N TYR A 16 14.87 -46.91 0.61
CA TYR A 16 15.39 -45.94 1.56
C TYR A 16 15.76 -44.59 0.92
N ALA A 17 16.19 -44.58 -0.35
CA ALA A 17 16.54 -43.37 -1.11
C ALA A 17 15.29 -42.59 -1.54
N VAL A 18 14.19 -43.29 -1.86
CA VAL A 18 12.88 -42.69 -2.19
C VAL A 18 12.21 -42.09 -0.95
N GLN A 19 12.35 -42.73 0.22
CA GLN A 19 11.75 -42.24 1.47
C GLN A 19 12.32 -40.89 1.93
N ALA A 20 13.62 -40.65 1.68
CA ALA A 20 14.29 -39.39 2.04
C ALA A 20 13.80 -38.17 1.24
N ARG A 21 13.23 -38.39 0.04
CA ARG A 21 12.76 -37.32 -0.86
C ARG A 21 11.30 -36.93 -0.64
N LEU A 22 10.47 -37.82 -0.06
CA LEU A 22 9.01 -37.64 -0.06
C LEU A 22 8.37 -37.31 1.31
N SER A 23 9.11 -37.38 2.43
CA SER A 23 8.48 -37.43 3.77
C SER A 23 8.94 -36.42 4.82
N ARG A 24 9.75 -35.41 4.48
CA ARG A 24 9.90 -34.25 5.36
C ARG A 24 8.85 -33.22 4.97
N SER A 25 7.71 -33.25 5.67
CA SER A 25 6.88 -32.05 5.75
C SER A 25 7.79 -30.94 6.28
N VAL A 26 8.19 -30.01 5.40
CA VAL A 26 8.71 -28.73 5.86
C VAL A 26 7.52 -28.09 6.53
N THR A 27 7.41 -28.30 7.83
CA THR A 27 6.40 -27.67 8.69
C THR A 27 6.68 -26.18 8.66
N ARG A 28 6.26 -25.50 7.57
CA ARG A 28 6.03 -24.07 7.59
C ARG A 28 5.01 -23.88 8.69
N LYS A 29 5.49 -23.47 9.87
CA LYS A 29 4.66 -23.17 11.03
C LYS A 29 3.49 -22.31 10.51
N ARG A 30 2.27 -22.84 10.57
CA ARG A 30 1.07 -22.00 10.52
C ARG A 30 1.28 -20.88 11.52
N LYS A 31 0.93 -19.64 11.15
CA LYS A 31 1.02 -18.49 12.05
C LYS A 31 0.28 -18.83 13.35
N ARG A 32 1.03 -19.05 14.43
CA ARG A 32 0.50 -19.24 15.79
C ARG A 32 0.02 -17.89 16.31
N GLU A 33 -0.89 -17.89 17.27
CA GLU A 33 -1.56 -16.71 17.84
C GLU A 33 -0.67 -15.53 18.26
N GLY A 34 0.65 -15.73 18.41
CA GLY A 34 1.64 -14.66 18.56
C GLY A 34 1.80 -13.72 17.34
N SER A 35 1.12 -13.97 16.22
CA SER A 35 1.07 -13.02 15.09
C SER A 35 0.04 -11.89 15.24
N VAL A 36 -0.83 -11.98 16.24
CA VAL A 36 -1.65 -10.84 16.67
C VAL A 36 -0.85 -10.12 17.75
N PRO A 37 -0.48 -8.84 17.56
CA PRO A 37 0.22 -8.12 18.62
C PRO A 37 -0.63 -8.13 19.89
N PRO A 38 -0.07 -8.48 21.06
CA PRO A 38 -0.84 -8.51 22.29
C PRO A 38 -1.35 -7.10 22.59
N PRO A 39 -2.57 -6.95 23.15
CA PRO A 39 -3.19 -5.65 23.42
C PRO A 39 -2.36 -4.77 24.35
N SER A 40 -1.44 -5.36 25.11
CA SER A 40 -0.49 -4.68 26.00
C SER A 40 0.64 -3.95 25.26
N VAL A 41 1.11 -4.44 24.11
CA VAL A 41 2.21 -3.82 23.34
C VAL A 41 1.73 -2.63 22.50
N ALA A 42 0.42 -2.52 22.28
CA ALA A 42 -0.20 -1.39 21.56
C ALA A 42 -0.46 -0.15 22.46
N ARG A 43 -0.19 -0.20 23.78
CA ARG A 43 -0.41 0.94 24.69
C ARG A 43 0.83 1.84 24.80
N SER A 44 1.19 2.48 23.70
CA SER A 44 1.84 3.80 23.82
C SER A 44 0.82 4.78 24.40
N ARG A 45 1.25 5.76 25.22
CA ARG A 45 0.37 6.84 25.73
C ARG A 45 -0.37 7.58 24.60
N SER A 46 0.20 7.62 23.39
CA SER A 46 -0.43 8.16 22.19
C SER A 46 -1.65 7.36 21.67
N CYS A 47 -1.82 6.11 22.13
CA CYS A 47 -2.94 5.22 21.78
C CYS A 47 -4.11 5.30 22.78
N SER A 48 -3.99 6.11 23.83
CA SER A 48 -5.03 6.25 24.87
C SER A 48 -6.30 6.94 24.39
N ARG A 49 -6.19 7.80 23.36
CA ARG A 49 -7.33 8.50 22.76
C ARG A 49 -7.73 7.82 21.46
N THR A 50 -9.03 7.59 21.31
CA THR A 50 -9.60 7.15 20.04
C THR A 50 -9.26 8.15 18.93
N PRO A 51 -8.88 7.70 17.72
CA PRO A 51 -8.62 8.58 16.57
C PRO A 51 -9.79 9.54 16.30
N ARG A 52 -9.45 10.78 15.91
CA ARG A 52 -10.43 11.86 15.66
C ARG A 52 -11.43 11.54 14.56
N ASP A 53 -11.05 10.73 13.57
CA ASP A 53 -11.91 10.30 12.47
C ASP A 53 -12.92 9.20 12.88
N VAL A 54 -12.78 8.66 14.09
CA VAL A 54 -13.61 7.56 14.61
C VAL A 54 -14.39 7.97 15.86
N SER A 55 -13.82 8.80 16.73
CA SER A 55 -14.37 9.11 18.07
C SER A 55 -15.79 9.67 18.08
N GLY A 56 -16.22 10.33 16.99
CA GLY A 56 -17.56 10.91 16.85
C GLY A 56 -18.58 10.02 16.14
N LEU A 57 -18.23 8.77 15.78
CA LEU A 57 -19.09 7.88 15.00
C LEU A 57 -19.45 6.63 15.80
N ARG A 58 -20.73 6.24 15.73
CA ARG A 58 -21.27 5.12 16.52
C ARG A 58 -20.68 3.76 16.10
N ASP A 59 -20.78 3.44 14.81
CA ASP A 59 -20.44 2.10 14.29
C ASP A 59 -19.36 2.13 13.21
N ALA A 60 -18.64 1.01 13.04
CA ALA A 60 -17.69 0.82 11.95
C ALA A 60 -18.34 0.93 10.54
N LYS A 61 -19.65 0.67 10.43
CA LYS A 61 -20.42 0.90 9.19
C LYS A 61 -20.53 2.39 8.87
N MET A 62 -20.76 3.23 9.87
CA MET A 62 -20.81 4.68 9.72
C MET A 62 -19.44 5.25 9.36
N VAL A 63 -18.37 4.78 10.01
CA VAL A 63 -16.98 5.15 9.64
C VAL A 63 -16.71 4.89 8.15
N ARG A 64 -17.09 3.70 7.65
CA ARG A 64 -16.95 3.35 6.22
C ARG A 64 -17.81 4.24 5.31
N LYS A 65 -19.04 4.56 5.72
CA LYS A 65 -19.92 5.46 4.97
C LYS A 65 -19.33 6.86 4.88
N THR A 66 -18.87 7.42 6.00
CA THR A 66 -18.25 8.76 6.06
C THR A 66 -16.98 8.82 5.21
N LYS A 67 -16.11 7.80 5.25
CA LYS A 67 -14.93 7.72 4.36
C LYS A 67 -15.30 7.70 2.88
N THR A 68 -16.39 7.03 2.52
CA THR A 68 -16.91 7.04 1.14
C THR A 68 -17.48 8.41 0.76
N MET A 69 -18.21 9.08 1.66
CA MET A 69 -18.74 10.44 1.42
C MET A 69 -17.61 11.46 1.23
N MET A 70 -16.56 11.39 2.05
CA MET A 70 -15.35 12.22 1.90
C MET A 70 -14.71 12.06 0.52
N LYS A 71 -14.46 10.82 0.08
CA LYS A 71 -13.89 10.54 -1.26
C LYS A 71 -14.79 11.04 -2.39
N LYS A 72 -16.12 10.97 -2.24
CA LYS A 72 -17.07 11.50 -3.22
C LYS A 72 -17.02 13.03 -3.28
N ALA A 73 -16.92 13.71 -2.15
CA ALA A 73 -16.84 15.17 -2.09
C ALA A 73 -15.57 15.72 -2.78
N GLN A 74 -14.45 15.01 -2.65
CA GLN A 74 -13.17 15.41 -3.28
C GLN A 74 -13.15 15.27 -4.81
N LYS A 75 -14.14 14.60 -5.44
CA LYS A 75 -14.12 14.33 -6.89
C LYS A 75 -14.02 15.59 -7.76
N GLN A 76 -14.72 16.67 -7.37
CA GLN A 76 -14.71 17.91 -8.16
C GLN A 76 -13.31 18.54 -8.21
N MET A 77 -12.65 18.57 -7.07
CA MET A 77 -11.29 19.09 -6.90
C MET A 77 -10.27 18.25 -7.66
N ASN A 78 -10.37 16.92 -7.55
CA ASN A 78 -9.51 15.98 -8.26
C ASN A 78 -9.69 16.08 -9.78
N ARG A 79 -10.93 16.29 -10.25
CA ARG A 79 -11.21 16.55 -11.66
C ARG A 79 -10.53 17.82 -12.17
N SER A 80 -10.48 18.88 -11.35
CA SER A 80 -9.73 20.09 -11.67
C SER A 80 -8.21 19.98 -11.48
N GLY A 81 -7.69 18.83 -11.03
CA GLY A 81 -6.24 18.62 -10.84
C GLY A 81 -5.63 19.40 -9.68
N ARG A 82 -6.43 19.83 -8.71
CA ARG A 82 -5.93 20.58 -7.53
C ARG A 82 -5.11 19.69 -6.62
N LYS A 83 -4.08 20.26 -5.98
CA LYS A 83 -3.18 19.52 -5.07
C LYS A 83 -3.86 19.07 -3.77
N GLY A 84 -4.93 19.76 -3.37
CA GLY A 84 -5.71 19.49 -2.18
C GLY A 84 -6.70 20.62 -1.91
N GLU A 85 -7.42 20.57 -0.79
CA GLU A 85 -8.46 21.56 -0.47
C GLU A 85 -7.93 22.97 -0.21
N ALA A 86 -6.67 23.07 0.21
CA ALA A 86 -5.98 24.33 0.39
C ALA A 86 -5.61 25.00 -0.95
N ASP A 87 -5.60 24.25 -2.05
CA ASP A 87 -5.23 24.76 -3.37
C ASP A 87 -6.40 25.55 -3.99
N ARG A 88 -6.37 26.86 -3.73
CA ARG A 88 -7.35 27.85 -4.17
C ARG A 88 -6.72 28.97 -5.01
N HIS A 89 -5.55 28.70 -5.62
CA HIS A 89 -4.85 29.67 -6.44
C HIS A 89 -5.62 29.98 -7.74
N VAL A 90 -5.81 31.26 -8.03
CA VAL A 90 -6.41 31.73 -9.28
C VAL A 90 -5.28 32.11 -10.24
N PHE A 91 -5.13 31.36 -11.32
CA PHE A 91 -4.12 31.65 -12.33
C PHE A 91 -4.53 32.84 -13.20
N ASP A 92 -3.55 33.69 -13.53
CA ASP A 92 -3.74 34.72 -14.55
C ASP A 92 -3.64 34.09 -15.94
N MET A 93 -4.79 33.66 -16.47
CA MET A 93 -4.89 33.03 -17.79
C MET A 93 -4.71 34.04 -18.93
N LYS A 94 -4.86 35.34 -18.65
CA LYS A 94 -4.85 36.41 -19.65
C LYS A 94 -3.97 37.56 -19.16
N PRO A 95 -2.65 37.33 -19.04
CA PRO A 95 -1.76 38.33 -18.48
C PRO A 95 -1.67 39.55 -19.39
N LYS A 96 -1.86 40.73 -18.79
CA LYS A 96 -1.94 42.01 -19.51
C LYS A 96 -0.72 42.27 -20.40
N HIS A 97 0.48 41.94 -19.94
CA HIS A 97 1.72 42.20 -20.68
C HIS A 97 1.85 41.38 -21.98
N LEU A 98 1.05 40.32 -22.16
CA LEU A 98 0.98 39.57 -23.42
C LEU A 98 -0.11 40.09 -24.36
N LEU A 99 -1.21 40.59 -23.80
CA LEU A 99 -2.42 40.95 -24.55
C LEU A 99 -2.60 42.45 -24.76
N SER A 100 -1.73 43.28 -24.17
CA SER A 100 -1.80 44.73 -24.23
C SER A 100 -0.54 45.31 -24.86
N GLY A 101 -0.71 46.40 -25.61
CA GLY A 101 0.38 47.11 -26.28
C GLY A 101 0.78 46.51 -27.63
N LYS A 102 1.60 47.26 -28.36
CA LYS A 102 2.21 46.83 -29.63
C LYS A 102 3.71 47.04 -29.56
N ARG A 103 4.47 46.16 -30.22
CA ARG A 103 5.92 46.26 -30.29
C ARG A 103 6.32 47.48 -31.11
N LYS A 104 7.06 48.43 -30.51
CA LYS A 104 7.63 49.60 -31.19
C LYS A 104 9.04 49.32 -31.72
N ALA A 105 9.59 50.23 -32.53
CA ALA A 105 11.02 50.22 -32.88
C ALA A 105 11.89 50.49 -31.63
N GLY A 106 13.07 49.90 -31.53
CA GLY A 106 13.94 50.00 -30.35
C GLY A 106 13.78 48.85 -29.35
N LYS A 107 13.81 49.18 -28.04
CA LYS A 107 13.80 48.21 -26.93
C LYS A 107 12.56 47.31 -26.93
N LYS A 108 12.73 46.07 -26.48
CA LYS A 108 11.70 45.04 -26.40
C LYS A 108 11.47 44.64 -24.95
N ASP A 109 10.24 44.26 -24.62
CA ASP A 109 9.84 43.88 -23.26
C ASP A 109 10.30 42.46 -22.86
N ARG A 110 10.61 41.63 -23.86
CA ARG A 110 11.12 40.26 -23.70
C ARG A 110 12.33 40.05 -24.60
N ARG A 111 13.18 39.12 -24.20
CA ARG A 111 14.42 38.74 -24.90
C ARG A 111 14.12 38.02 -26.21
#